data_AF-A0ABD0PXQ5-F1
#
_entry.id   AF-A0ABD0PXQ5-F1
#
_cell.length_a   1.000
_cell.length_b   1.000
_cell.length_c   1.000
_cell.angle_alpha   90.00
_cell.angle_beta   90.00
_cell.angle_gamma   90.00
#
_symmetry.space_group_name_H-M   'P 1'
#
loop_
_entity.id
_entity.type
_entity.pdbx_description
1 polymer ?
#
loop_
_entity_poly.entity_id
_entity_poly.type
_entity_poly.pdbx_seq_one_letter_code
_entity_poly.pdbx_strand_id
1 'polypeptide(L)' 'TFEDIDLFHLIGVVCGLAIYNLTIVELNFPLALYKKLLKKTPTLEDLKELMPDVG' A
#
# COMPACT_ATOMS: atom_id res chain seq x y z
N THR A 1 -13.70 12.05 -1.15
CA THR A 1 -15.13 11.86 -0.86
C THR A 1 -15.30 10.75 0.15
N PHE A 2 -16.42 10.65 0.86
CA PHE A 2 -16.62 9.62 1.89
C PHE A 2 -16.49 8.19 1.33
N GLU A 3 -16.84 7.98 0.06
CA GLU A 3 -16.67 6.70 -0.66
C GLU A 3 -15.22 6.18 -0.73
N ASP A 4 -14.23 7.07 -0.68
CA ASP A 4 -12.82 6.66 -0.74
C ASP A 4 -12.42 5.86 0.50
N ILE A 5 -12.97 6.20 1.68
CA ILE A 5 -12.62 5.55 2.95
C ILE A 5 -13.13 4.10 2.98
N ASP A 6 -14.36 3.88 2.55
CA ASP A 6 -14.95 2.55 2.45
C ASP A 6 -14.20 1.68 1.43
N LEU A 7 -13.77 2.27 0.30
CA LEU A 7 -12.96 1.58 -0.69
C LEU A 7 -11.58 1.20 -0.15
N PHE A 8 -10.90 2.10 0.58
CA PHE A 8 -9.63 1.77 1.24
C PHE A 8 -9.78 0.64 2.26
N HIS A 9 -10.89 0.65 3.02
CA HIS A 9 -11.18 -0.42 3.97
C HIS A 9 -11.40 -1.76 3.25
N LEU A 10 -12.20 -1.77 2.18
CA LEU A 10 -12.47 -2.97 1.39
C LEU A 10 -11.20 -3.53 0.76
N ILE A 11 -10.35 -2.68 0.17
CA ILE A 11 -9.04 -3.08 -0.37
C ILE A 11 -8.19 -3.71 0.74
N GLY A 12 -8.17 -3.13 1.94
CA GLY A 12 -7.46 -3.70 3.09
C GLY A 12 -7.95 -5.11 3.46
N VAL A 13 -9.27 -5.32 3.48
CA VAL A 13 -9.88 -6.64 3.75
C VAL A 13 -9.51 -7.65 2.68
N VAL A 14 -9.62 -7.29 1.40
CA VAL A 14 -9.27 -8.17 0.27
C VAL A 14 -7.78 -8.54 0.31
N CYS A 15 -6.90 -7.58 0.56
CA CYS A 15 -5.46 -7.82 0.73
C CYS A 15 -5.18 -8.79 1.89
N GLY A 16 -5.85 -8.61 3.03
CA GLY A 16 -5.73 -9.51 4.18
C GLY A 16 -6.17 -10.94 3.86
N LEU A 17 -7.28 -11.10 3.13
CA LEU A 17 -7.78 -12.39 2.69
C LEU A 17 -6.83 -13.05 1.68
N ALA A 18 -6.28 -12.30 0.74
CA ALA A 18 -5.31 -12.82 -0.21
C ALA A 18 -4.04 -13.35 0.47
N ILE A 19 -3.51 -12.59 1.45
CA ILE A 19 -2.36 -13.00 2.26
C ILE A 19 -2.69 -14.28 3.04
N TYR A 20 -3.85 -14.33 3.70
CA TYR A 20 -4.28 -15.50 4.46
C TYR A 20 -4.40 -16.76 3.60
N ASN A 21 -4.96 -16.63 2.39
CA ASN A 21 -5.14 -17.74 1.45
C ASN A 21 -3.92 -18.01 0.57
N LEU A 22 -2.77 -17.39 0.84
CA LEU A 22 -1.54 -17.51 0.03
C LEU A 22 -1.77 -17.24 -1.46
N THR A 23 -2.74 -16.37 -1.78
CA THR A 23 -3.11 -15.99 -3.13
C THR A 23 -2.31 -14.77 -3.56
N ILE A 24 -1.65 -14.86 -4.71
CA ILE A 24 -0.88 -13.75 -5.27
C ILE A 24 -1.86 -12.76 -5.92
N VAL A 25 -1.77 -11.48 -5.52
CA VAL A 25 -2.52 -10.38 -6.11
C VAL A 25 -1.53 -9.38 -6.69
N GLU A 26 -1.75 -9.00 -7.94
CA GLU A 26 -0.95 -7.97 -8.59
C GLU A 26 -1.42 -6.59 -8.12
N LEU A 27 -0.70 -6.03 -7.13
CA LEU A 27 -0.93 -4.69 -6.62
C LEU A 27 0.31 -3.85 -6.91
N ASN A 28 0.17 -2.82 -7.73
CA ASN A 28 1.25 -1.90 -8.04
C ASN A 28 1.33 -0.79 -6.98
N PHE A 29 1.53 -1.18 -5.72
CA PHE A 29 1.70 -0.22 -4.64
C PHE A 29 3.14 0.27 -4.55
N PRO A 30 3.36 1.54 -4.17
CA PRO A 30 4.69 2.07 -3.94
C PRO A 30 5.36 1.36 -2.76
N LEU A 31 6.69 1.22 -2.81
CA LEU A 31 7.48 0.54 -1.77
C LEU A 31 7.25 1.12 -0.37
N ALA A 32 7.04 2.43 -0.28
CA ALA A 32 6.69 3.14 0.94
C ALA A 32 5.47 2.53 1.66
N LEU A 33 4.45 2.09 0.90
CA LEU A 33 3.23 1.54 1.46
C LEU A 33 3.48 0.15 2.06
N TYR A 34 4.25 -0.70 1.37
CA TYR A 34 4.64 -2.01 1.91
C TYR A 34 5.49 -1.87 3.18
N LYS A 35 6.45 -0.94 3.20
CA LYS A 35 7.25 -0.65 4.39
C LYS A 35 6.39 -0.18 5.56
N LYS A 36 5.43 0.71 5.31
CA LYS A 36 4.46 1.17 6.31
C LYS A 36 3.62 0.02 6.89
N LEU A 37 3.12 -0.87 6.03
CA LEU A 37 2.36 -2.07 6.46
C LEU A 37 3.21 -3.01 7.32
N LEU A 38 4.50 -3.14 7.02
CA LEU A 38 5.47 -3.92 7.80
C LEU A 38 5.99 -3.20 9.06
N LYS A 39 5.43 -2.04 9.42
CA LYS A 39 5.91 -1.17 10.51
C LYS A 39 7.39 -0.77 10.36
N LYS A 40 7.92 -0.76 9.15
CA LYS A 40 9.24 -0.21 8.82
C LYS A 40 9.09 1.28 8.54
N THR A 41 10.04 2.08 9.02
CA THR A 41 10.09 3.51 8.71
C THR A 41 10.41 3.69 7.22
N PRO A 42 9.54 4.33 6.42
CA PRO A 42 9.86 4.67 5.04
C PRO A 42 11.02 5.68 5.02
N THR A 43 11.96 5.50 4.10
CA THR A 43 13.08 6.44 3.91
C THR A 43 12.71 7.52 2.89
N LEU A 44 13.50 8.60 2.83
CA LEU A 44 13.30 9.67 1.85
C LEU A 44 13.33 9.14 0.40
N GLU A 45 14.09 8.07 0.15
CA GLU A 45 14.15 7.37 -1.12
C GLU A 45 12.83 6.67 -1.49
N ASP A 46 12.10 6.14 -0.51
CA ASP A 46 10.77 5.53 -0.73
C ASP A 46 9.70 6.55 -1.12
N LEU A 47 9.86 7.81 -0.67
CA LEU A 47 8.99 8.92 -1.04
C LEU A 47 9.23 9.39 -2.47
N LYS A 48 10.44 9.18 -3.00
CA LYS A 48 10.79 9.57 -4.38
C LYS A 48 10.04 8.76 -5.43
N GLU A 49 9.70 7.50 -5.12
CA GLU A 49 8.83 6.68 -5.97
C GLU A 49 7.36 7.11 -5.93
N LEU A 50 6.92 7.67 -4.80
CA LEU A 50 5.54 8.15 -4.62
C LEU A 50 5.33 9.51 -5.30
N MET A 51 6.37 10.33 -5.34
CA MET A 51 6.34 11.69 -5.86
C MET A 51 7.59 11.94 -6.72
N PRO A 52 7.51 11.76 -8.06
CA PRO A 52 8.65 12.01 -8.92
C PRO A 52 9.06 13.49 -9.01
N ASP A 53 8.20 14.41 -8.55
CA ASP A 53 8.37 15.87 -8.65
C ASP A 53 9.15 16.49 -7.46
N VAL A 54 9.36 15.74 -6.37
CA VAL A 54 10.12 16.23 -5.19
C VAL A 54 11.62 15.88 -5.24
N GLY A 55 12.11 15.58 -6.45
CA GLY A 55 13.47 15.13 -6.73
C GLY A 55 14.44 16.24 -7.12
#